data_AF-A0A939CV73-F1
#
_entry.id   AF-A0A939CV73-F1
#
_cell.length_a   1.000
_cell.length_b   1.000
_cell.length_c   1.000
_cell.angle_alpha   90.00
_cell.angle_beta   90.00
_cell.angle_gamma   90.00
#
_symmetry.space_group_name_H-M   'P 1'
#
loop_
_entity.id
_entity.type
_entity.pdbx_description
1 polymer ?
#
loop_
_entity_poly.entity_id
_entity_poly.type
_entity_poly.pdbx_seq_one_letter_code
_entity_poly.pdbx_strand_id
1 'polypeptide(L)'
;MAYWVKILYERKEYVVNFERVHAFCYELNGRVTFWLPDSAIPIVINPQSNLEDYQKIFDYLECVTGLELDHAHWVRIIYEKNEYVINLNCISSFCHEPNGRITFWLPDGTIPIIINPVSNPESYEKVVKYVKKATGYSLS
;
A
#
# COMPACT_ATOMS: atom_id res chain seq x y z
N MET A 1 2.77 -12.31 -9.89
CA MET A 1 2.49 -12.43 -11.35
C MET A 1 2.19 -11.04 -11.86
N ALA A 2 2.74 -10.58 -12.99
CA ALA A 2 2.59 -9.16 -13.37
C ALA A 2 1.11 -8.81 -13.66
N TYR A 3 0.60 -7.74 -13.05
CA TYR A 3 -0.77 -7.26 -13.22
C TYR A 3 -0.74 -5.87 -13.90
N TRP A 4 -0.84 -5.87 -15.23
CA TRP A 4 -0.74 -4.65 -16.04
C TRP A 4 -2.10 -4.02 -16.29
N VAL A 5 -2.21 -2.74 -15.98
CA VAL A 5 -3.46 -1.97 -16.11
C VAL A 5 -3.22 -0.70 -16.90
N LYS A 6 -4.10 -0.42 -17.86
CA LYS A 6 -4.14 0.86 -18.56
C LYS A 6 -5.03 1.84 -17.79
N ILE A 7 -4.48 3.01 -17.47
CA ILE A 7 -5.12 4.11 -16.73
C ILE A 7 -5.05 5.38 -17.57
N LEU A 8 -6.18 6.10 -17.69
CA LEU A 8 -6.24 7.42 -18.32
C LEU A 8 -6.24 8.50 -17.23
N TYR A 9 -5.16 9.29 -17.18
CA TYR A 9 -5.01 10.36 -16.20
C TYR A 9 -4.46 11.62 -16.87
N GLU A 10 -5.11 12.76 -16.64
CA GLU A 10 -4.71 14.06 -17.23
C GLU A 10 -4.50 14.02 -18.76
N ARG A 11 -5.39 13.34 -19.50
CA ARG A 11 -5.31 13.16 -20.96
C ARG A 11 -4.09 12.36 -21.44
N LYS A 12 -3.36 11.72 -20.52
CA LYS A 12 -2.26 10.81 -20.81
C LYS A 12 -2.67 9.39 -20.51
N GLU A 13 -2.17 8.46 -21.33
CA GLU A 13 -2.34 7.04 -21.11
C GLU A 13 -1.14 6.49 -20.35
N TYR A 14 -1.40 5.82 -19.24
CA TYR A 14 -0.41 5.11 -18.44
C TYR A 14 -0.68 3.61 -18.51
N VAL A 15 0.37 2.82 -18.65
CA VAL A 15 0.30 1.36 -18.51
C VAL A 15 1.15 1.00 -17.30
N VAL A 16 0.49 0.62 -16.22
CA VAL A 16 1.10 0.48 -14.90
C VAL A 16 1.04 -0.98 -14.47
N ASN A 17 2.16 -1.52 -13.99
CA ASN A 17 2.16 -2.81 -13.31
C ASN A 17 1.83 -2.60 -11.84
N PHE A 18 0.61 -2.96 -11.43
CA PHE A 18 0.14 -2.74 -10.06
C PHE A 18 0.93 -3.52 -9.00
N GLU A 19 1.57 -4.63 -9.38
CA GLU A 19 2.46 -5.38 -8.48
C GLU A 19 3.70 -4.58 -8.06
N ARG A 20 4.09 -3.57 -8.85
CA ARG A 20 5.22 -2.69 -8.54
C ARG A 20 4.81 -1.40 -7.85
N VAL A 21 3.52 -1.16 -7.69
CA VAL A 21 3.02 0.00 -6.95
C VAL A 21 3.34 -0.23 -5.47
N HIS A 22 3.91 0.77 -4.82
CA HIS A 22 4.33 0.65 -3.43
C HIS A 22 3.16 0.76 -2.45
N ALA A 23 2.21 1.64 -2.74
CA ALA A 23 1.01 1.81 -1.94
C ALA A 23 -0.14 2.43 -2.73
N PHE A 24 -1.35 2.06 -2.33
CA PHE A 24 -2.61 2.72 -2.69
C PHE A 24 -3.18 3.39 -1.44
N CYS A 25 -3.61 4.64 -1.57
CA CYS A 25 -4.21 5.42 -0.50
C CYS A 25 -5.67 5.72 -0.85
N TYR A 26 -6.58 5.16 -0.06
CA TYR A 26 -8.00 5.49 -0.07
C TYR A 26 -8.26 6.68 0.85
N GLU A 27 -8.70 7.78 0.25
CA GLU A 27 -9.10 8.98 0.95
C GLU A 27 -10.58 8.92 1.35
N LEU A 28 -10.95 9.65 2.41
CA LEU A 28 -12.34 9.70 2.92
C LEU A 28 -13.38 10.16 1.89
N ASN A 29 -12.97 10.91 0.87
CA ASN A 29 -13.84 11.35 -0.22
C ASN A 29 -14.03 10.29 -1.32
N GLY A 30 -13.51 9.08 -1.12
CA GLY A 30 -13.57 7.97 -2.07
C GLY A 30 -12.56 8.06 -3.20
N ARG A 31 -11.61 9.02 -3.19
CA ARG A 31 -10.51 9.03 -4.16
C ARG A 31 -9.48 7.96 -3.82
N VAL A 32 -8.87 7.39 -4.85
CA VAL A 32 -7.67 6.58 -4.70
C VAL A 32 -6.48 7.32 -5.27
N THR A 33 -5.44 7.45 -4.45
CA THR A 33 -4.15 7.97 -4.86
C THR A 33 -3.14 6.84 -4.83
N PHE A 34 -2.39 6.66 -5.91
CA PHE A 34 -1.21 5.80 -5.93
C PHE A 34 -0.07 6.50 -6.65
N TRP A 35 1.16 6.09 -6.39
CA TRP A 35 2.34 6.68 -7.02
C TRP A 35 2.84 5.76 -8.13
N LEU A 36 3.17 6.35 -9.28
CA LEU A 36 3.81 5.61 -10.35
C LEU A 36 5.14 5.03 -9.84
N PRO A 37 5.36 3.72 -10.03
CA PRO A 37 6.64 3.09 -9.71
C PRO A 37 7.77 3.85 -10.42
N ASP A 38 8.93 3.93 -9.77
CA ASP A 38 10.16 4.54 -10.30
C ASP A 38 10.13 6.07 -10.50
N SER A 39 8.97 6.75 -10.42
CA SER A 39 8.88 8.19 -10.69
C SER A 39 8.20 9.02 -9.60
N ALA A 40 7.64 8.39 -8.56
CA ALA A 40 6.95 9.07 -7.45
C ALA A 40 5.85 10.07 -7.89
N ILE A 41 5.35 9.94 -9.12
CA ILE A 41 4.29 10.81 -9.65
C ILE A 41 2.96 10.30 -9.11
N PRO A 42 2.18 11.10 -8.38
CA PRO A 42 0.87 10.67 -7.89
C PRO A 42 -0.13 10.61 -9.04
N ILE A 43 -0.89 9.52 -9.10
CA ILE A 43 -2.08 9.34 -9.93
C ILE A 43 -3.28 9.31 -8.98
N VAL A 44 -4.20 10.25 -9.19
CA VAL A 44 -5.40 10.40 -8.36
C VAL A 44 -6.62 10.05 -9.19
N ILE A 45 -7.30 8.96 -8.83
CA ILE A 45 -8.52 8.49 -9.49
C ILE A 45 -9.72 8.80 -8.59
N ASN A 46 -10.69 9.54 -9.14
CA ASN A 46 -11.95 9.83 -8.48
C ASN A 46 -13.06 8.98 -9.13
N PRO A 47 -13.82 8.18 -8.36
CA PRO A 47 -14.89 7.33 -8.90
C PRO A 47 -15.98 8.13 -9.61
N GLN A 48 -16.18 9.40 -9.26
CA GLN A 48 -17.19 10.26 -9.90
C GLN A 48 -16.79 10.68 -11.33
N SER A 49 -15.49 10.82 -11.60
CA SER A 49 -15.00 11.26 -12.92
C SER A 49 -14.49 10.12 -13.78
N ASN A 50 -14.00 9.03 -13.16
CA ASN A 50 -13.41 7.89 -13.87
C ASN A 50 -13.71 6.59 -13.12
N LEU A 51 -14.96 6.13 -13.24
CA LEU A 51 -15.44 4.92 -12.60
C LEU A 51 -14.75 3.65 -13.15
N GLU A 52 -14.42 3.63 -14.44
CA GLU A 52 -13.81 2.46 -15.08
C GLU A 52 -12.41 2.17 -14.51
N ASP A 53 -11.53 3.18 -14.47
CA ASP A 53 -10.19 2.99 -13.90
C ASP A 53 -10.22 2.81 -12.38
N TYR A 54 -11.20 3.43 -11.71
CA TYR A 54 -11.44 3.19 -10.29
C TYR A 54 -11.76 1.71 -10.03
N GLN A 55 -12.63 1.10 -10.83
CA GLN A 55 -13.01 -0.30 -10.68
C GLN A 55 -11.80 -1.23 -10.90
N LYS A 56 -10.95 -0.95 -11.89
CA LYS A 56 -9.72 -1.75 -12.14
C LYS A 56 -8.80 -1.79 -10.91
N ILE A 57 -8.69 -0.66 -10.19
CA ILE A 57 -7.91 -0.57 -8.95
C ILE A 57 -8.60 -1.33 -7.83
N PHE A 58 -9.91 -1.16 -7.68
CA PHE A 58 -10.69 -1.87 -6.66
C PHE A 58 -10.60 -3.39 -6.81
N ASP A 59 -10.82 -3.91 -8.03
CA ASP A 59 -10.77 -5.36 -8.32
C ASP A 59 -9.39 -5.94 -7.99
N TYR A 60 -8.32 -5.22 -8.33
CA TYR A 60 -6.96 -5.63 -7.98
C TYR A 60 -6.75 -5.66 -6.46
N LEU A 61 -7.21 -4.62 -5.76
CA LEU A 61 -7.04 -4.51 -4.32
C LEU A 61 -7.85 -5.54 -3.55
N GLU A 62 -9.06 -5.89 -3.98
CA GLU A 62 -9.80 -7.04 -3.42
C GLU A 62 -9.03 -8.35 -3.63
N CYS A 63 -8.44 -8.55 -4.81
CA CYS A 63 -7.65 -9.75 -5.10
C CYS A 63 -6.42 -9.87 -4.18
N VAL A 64 -5.62 -8.82 -4.04
CA VAL A 64 -4.37 -8.89 -3.25
C VAL A 64 -4.57 -8.74 -1.74
N THR A 65 -5.70 -8.19 -1.29
CA THR A 65 -6.04 -8.11 0.14
C THR A 65 -6.91 -9.26 0.64
N GLY A 66 -7.35 -10.15 -0.26
CA GLY A 66 -8.06 -11.38 0.07
C GLY A 66 -7.24 -12.37 0.91
N LEU A 67 -7.89 -13.47 1.32
CA LEU A 67 -7.34 -14.48 2.24
C LEU A 67 -6.23 -15.38 1.63
N GLU A 68 -5.75 -15.09 0.43
CA GLU A 68 -4.76 -15.93 -0.25
C GLU A 68 -3.33 -15.65 0.23
N LEU A 69 -2.63 -16.74 0.59
CA LEU A 69 -1.27 -16.73 1.16
C LEU A 69 -0.22 -16.07 0.24
N ASP A 70 -0.45 -16.06 -1.07
CA ASP A 70 0.50 -15.55 -2.06
C ASP A 70 0.68 -14.02 -1.99
N HIS A 71 -0.30 -13.31 -1.43
CA HIS A 71 -0.28 -11.85 -1.28
C HIS A 71 -0.01 -11.39 0.17
N ALA A 72 0.62 -12.24 0.99
CA ALA A 72 0.96 -11.92 2.38
C ALA A 72 1.87 -10.68 2.57
N HIS A 73 2.45 -10.16 1.49
CA HIS A 73 3.26 -8.93 1.48
C HIS A 73 2.41 -7.65 1.36
N TRP A 74 1.14 -7.72 0.95
CA TRP A 74 0.23 -6.57 0.96
C TRP A 74 -0.40 -6.40 2.33
N VAL A 75 -0.39 -5.19 2.90
CA VAL A 75 -1.00 -4.91 4.21
C VAL A 75 -1.92 -3.70 4.11
N ARG A 76 -3.10 -3.81 4.72
CA ARG A 76 -4.07 -2.72 4.85
C ARG A 76 -3.89 -2.04 6.21
N ILE A 77 -3.71 -0.73 6.23
CA ILE A 77 -3.41 0.06 7.44
C ILE A 77 -4.27 1.32 7.43
N ILE A 78 -4.92 1.62 8.55
CA ILE A 78 -5.60 2.90 8.75
C ILE A 78 -4.61 3.87 9.41
N TYR A 79 -4.30 4.96 8.70
CA TYR A 79 -3.36 5.99 9.15
C TYR A 79 -3.87 7.39 8.75
N GLU A 80 -3.85 8.34 9.69
CA GLU A 80 -4.35 9.71 9.48
C GLU A 80 -5.74 9.82 8.81
N LYS A 81 -6.66 8.92 9.20
CA LYS A 81 -8.04 8.78 8.67
C LYS A 81 -8.14 8.29 7.22
N ASN A 82 -7.03 8.02 6.56
CA ASN A 82 -6.99 7.36 5.27
C ASN A 82 -6.69 5.87 5.46
N GLU A 83 -7.03 5.09 4.47
CA GLU A 83 -6.69 3.68 4.40
C GLU A 83 -5.59 3.48 3.36
N TYR A 84 -4.50 2.83 3.78
CA TYR A 84 -3.38 2.52 2.94
C TYR A 84 -3.32 1.01 2.69
N VAL A 85 -3.21 0.61 1.42
CA VAL A 85 -2.86 -0.75 1.04
C VAL A 85 -1.42 -0.73 0.53
N ILE A 86 -0.51 -1.30 1.31
CA ILE A 86 0.94 -1.14 1.16
C ILE A 86 1.61 -2.46 0.79
N ASN A 87 2.49 -2.43 -0.19
CA ASN A 87 3.36 -3.54 -0.55
C ASN A 87 4.62 -3.54 0.32
N LEU A 88 4.71 -4.48 1.26
CA LEU A 88 5.86 -4.61 2.16
C LEU A 88 7.16 -5.02 1.45
N ASN A 89 7.10 -5.61 0.26
CA ASN A 89 8.30 -5.94 -0.54
C ASN A 89 9.04 -4.68 -1.02
N CYS A 90 8.36 -3.55 -1.07
CA CYS A 90 8.92 -2.28 -1.52
C CYS A 90 9.48 -1.46 -0.35
N ILE A 91 9.27 -1.89 0.89
CA ILE A 91 9.77 -1.21 2.08
C ILE A 91 11.20 -1.65 2.36
N SER A 92 12.11 -0.68 2.42
CA SER A 92 13.55 -0.92 2.59
C SER A 92 14.03 -0.85 4.05
N SER A 93 13.22 -0.28 4.95
CA SER A 93 13.61 -0.09 6.35
C SER A 93 12.41 -0.08 7.29
N PHE A 94 12.59 -0.69 8.46
CA PHE A 94 11.64 -0.69 9.57
C PHE A 94 12.35 -0.18 10.82
N CYS A 95 11.73 0.75 11.54
CA CYS A 95 12.18 1.25 12.83
C CYS A 95 11.20 0.78 13.91
N HIS A 96 11.68 0.04 14.90
CA HIS A 96 10.90 -0.36 16.06
C HIS A 96 11.28 0.51 17.26
N GLU A 97 10.30 1.23 17.79
CA GLU A 97 10.47 2.13 18.93
C GLU A 97 10.24 1.39 20.26
N PRO A 98 10.88 1.80 21.38
CA PRO A 98 10.69 1.17 22.69
C PRO A 98 9.24 1.17 23.22
N ASN A 99 8.39 2.05 22.67
CA ASN A 99 6.97 2.13 23.00
C ASN A 99 6.11 1.10 22.24
N GLY A 100 6.73 0.20 21.45
CA GLY A 100 6.07 -0.81 20.63
C GLY A 100 5.49 -0.29 19.31
N ARG A 101 5.86 0.91 18.87
CA ARG A 101 5.50 1.41 17.53
C ARG A 101 6.47 0.91 16.49
N ILE A 102 5.95 0.66 15.29
CA ILE A 102 6.76 0.41 14.10
C ILE A 102 6.54 1.56 13.13
N THR A 103 7.64 2.17 12.71
CA THR A 103 7.67 3.22 11.69
C THR A 103 8.39 2.68 10.46
N PHE A 104 7.80 2.88 9.28
CA PHE A 104 8.45 2.64 8.00
C PHE A 104 8.03 3.70 6.99
N TRP A 105 8.75 3.81 5.89
CA TRP A 105 8.59 4.90 4.93
C TRP A 105 8.21 4.37 3.57
N LEU A 106 7.21 5.00 2.94
CA LEU A 106 6.88 4.72 1.55
C LEU A 106 8.00 5.25 0.63
N PRO A 107 8.48 4.47 -0.36
CA PRO A 107 9.62 4.87 -1.19
C PRO A 107 9.37 6.13 -2.02
N ASP A 108 8.10 6.41 -2.35
CA ASP A 108 7.72 7.47 -3.29
C ASP A 108 7.55 8.84 -2.63
N GLY A 109 7.55 8.94 -1.30
CA GLY A 109 7.19 10.21 -0.65
C GLY A 109 7.81 10.45 0.72
N THR A 110 8.66 9.55 1.22
CA THR A 110 9.17 9.60 2.61
C THR A 110 8.05 9.72 3.66
N ILE A 111 6.81 9.36 3.29
CA ILE A 111 5.65 9.41 4.19
C ILE A 111 5.89 8.37 5.28
N PRO A 112 6.01 8.77 6.57
CA PRO A 112 6.14 7.82 7.65
C PRO A 112 4.77 7.18 7.91
N ILE A 113 4.71 5.86 7.83
CA ILE A 113 3.58 5.08 8.29
C ILE A 113 3.93 4.54 9.67
N ILE A 114 3.20 5.00 10.67
CA ILE A 114 3.40 4.63 12.07
C ILE A 114 2.25 3.75 12.50
N ILE A 115 2.54 2.50 12.84
CA ILE A 115 1.58 1.55 13.36
C ILE A 115 1.92 1.16 14.79
N ASN A 116 0.88 0.80 15.54
CA ASN A 116 1.01 0.34 16.90
C ASN A 116 0.03 -0.83 17.14
N PRO A 117 0.28 -1.68 18.15
CA PRO A 117 -0.52 -2.88 18.39
C PRO A 117 -1.96 -2.58 18.84
N VAL A 118 -2.30 -1.34 19.21
CA VAL A 118 -3.64 -0.96 19.69
C VAL A 118 -4.53 -0.45 18.55
N SER A 119 -3.99 0.37 17.64
CA SER A 119 -4.77 0.98 16.56
C SER A 119 -4.94 0.08 15.34
N ASN A 120 -3.94 -0.76 15.04
CA ASN A 120 -3.95 -1.64 13.87
C ASN A 120 -3.39 -3.03 14.26
N PRO A 121 -4.04 -3.79 15.17
CA PRO A 121 -3.47 -5.03 15.72
C PRO A 121 -3.13 -6.08 14.67
N GLU A 122 -4.05 -6.34 13.74
CA GLU A 122 -3.85 -7.34 12.67
C GLU A 122 -2.74 -6.94 11.70
N SER A 123 -2.75 -5.68 11.26
CA SER A 123 -1.74 -5.13 10.36
C SER A 123 -0.37 -5.09 11.04
N TYR A 124 -0.32 -4.73 12.32
CA TYR A 124 0.89 -4.76 13.15
C TYR A 124 1.49 -6.15 13.20
N GLU A 125 0.68 -7.17 13.51
CA GLU A 125 1.15 -8.56 13.52
C GLU A 125 1.64 -9.01 12.14
N LYS A 126 0.94 -8.59 11.07
CA LYS A 126 1.36 -8.88 9.68
C LYS A 126 2.71 -8.27 9.35
N VAL A 127 2.97 -7.02 9.73
CA VAL A 127 4.28 -6.37 9.55
C VAL A 127 5.37 -7.07 10.37
N VAL A 128 5.11 -7.42 11.64
CA VAL A 128 6.08 -8.15 12.47
C VAL A 128 6.42 -9.52 11.86
N LYS A 129 5.41 -10.29 11.43
CA LYS A 129 5.60 -11.58 10.74
C LYS A 129 6.39 -11.41 9.44
N TYR A 130 6.07 -10.38 8.66
CA TYR A 130 6.78 -10.08 7.43
C TYR A 130 8.26 -9.76 7.68
N VAL A 131 8.58 -8.87 8.62
CA VAL A 131 9.97 -8.52 8.96
C VAL A 131 10.76 -9.75 9.39
N LYS A 132 10.18 -10.59 10.26
CA LYS A 132 10.81 -11.86 10.68
C LYS A 132 11.04 -12.81 9.51
N LYS A 133 10.06 -12.94 8.60
CA LYS A 133 10.17 -13.79 7.40
C LYS A 133 11.23 -13.28 6.42
N ALA A 134 11.28 -11.97 6.19
CA ALA A 134 12.15 -11.35 5.20
C ALA A 134 13.60 -11.19 5.67
N THR A 135 13.81 -10.93 6.97
CA THR A 135 15.12 -10.55 7.52
C THR A 135 15.68 -11.53 8.56
N GLY A 136 14.85 -12.40 9.12
CA GLY A 136 15.20 -13.27 10.25
C GLY A 136 15.21 -12.56 11.62
N TYR A 137 15.13 -11.23 11.67
CA TYR A 137 15.11 -10.47 12.92
C TYR A 137 13.70 -10.42 13.53
N SER A 138 13.62 -10.54 14.85
CA SER A 138 12.36 -10.36 15.59
C SER A 138 12.32 -8.94 16.17
N LEU A 139 11.20 -8.25 15.95
CA LEU A 139 10.91 -6.98 16.60
C LEU A 139 10.24 -7.31 17.95
N SER A 140 11.01 -7.23 19.03
CA SER A 140 10.61 -7.56 20.40
C SER A 140 11.09 -6.51 21.39
#